data_AF-G0MDG4-F1
#
_entry.id   AF-G0MDG4-F1
#
_cell.length_a   1.000
_cell.length_b   1.000
_cell.length_c   1.000
_cell.angle_alpha   90.00
_cell.angle_beta   90.00
_cell.angle_gamma   90.00
#
_symmetry.space_group_name_H-M   'P 1'
#
loop_
_entity.id
_entity.type
_entity.pdbx_description
1 polymer ?
#
loop_
_entity_poly.entity_id
_entity_poly.type
_entity_poly.pdbx_seq_one_letter_code
_entity_poly.pdbx_strand_id
1 'polypeptide(L)'
;MSDFVKPLSYLSLKVVLELLDPSVRYHLTQRVPSICTTASLVPLKIRHLSFGKLSMTLNDTEYKLGVYRHYPEGQEVPQKHLDENSDGGAKYNLNEFGLRDISAYDTAPEDISSHTPFAMTAHEYVHLIRDHEGTGLKVQFALNEYDGVQKQIERASESYEIYQEMNPDWISTVAAREMTNIIEGLKREAAKYKAEIFEMGYGPHVTAVPFTTYLQLTIIKYGKVQKTERVEYNSKLYEGFKYLTTKIFNCFMRNREAISVKTLEIAKTHYVIPLPVGLKFKVDEVQSENNLEKTINGIKHILDDRSRVLEN
;
A
#
# COMPACT_ATOMS: atom_id res chain seq x y z
N MET A 1 27.92 -39.09 -2.76
CA MET A 1 28.79 -38.36 -1.82
C MET A 1 27.94 -37.34 -1.08
N SER A 2 27.44 -37.68 0.11
CA SER A 2 26.82 -36.71 1.01
C SER A 2 27.90 -36.27 1.98
N ASP A 3 28.60 -35.18 1.66
CA ASP A 3 29.52 -34.57 2.62
C ASP A 3 28.70 -34.06 3.80
N PHE A 4 28.81 -34.77 4.92
CA PHE A 4 28.23 -34.39 6.19
C PHE A 4 28.91 -33.10 6.66
N VAL A 5 28.33 -31.96 6.29
CA VAL A 5 28.64 -30.69 6.93
C VAL A 5 28.29 -30.83 8.40
N LYS A 6 29.31 -30.91 9.26
CA LYS A 6 29.12 -31.02 10.71
C LYS A 6 28.28 -29.82 11.18
N PRO A 7 27.13 -30.04 11.84
CA PRO A 7 26.33 -28.93 12.33
C PRO A 7 27.14 -28.09 13.30
N LEU A 8 26.93 -26.77 13.27
CA LEU A 8 27.57 -25.86 14.21
C LEU A 8 27.30 -26.32 15.64
N SER A 9 28.33 -26.25 16.49
CA SER A 9 28.15 -26.47 17.92
C SER A 9 27.15 -25.44 18.48
N TYR A 10 26.47 -25.77 19.57
CA TYR A 10 25.52 -24.87 20.22
C TYR A 10 26.14 -23.49 20.53
N LEU A 11 27.36 -23.47 21.07
CA LEU A 11 28.06 -22.22 21.39
C LEU A 11 28.41 -21.41 20.14
N SER A 12 28.90 -22.07 19.08
CA SER A 12 29.21 -21.41 17.81
C SER A 12 27.95 -20.83 17.17
N LEU A 13 26.84 -21.58 17.17
CA LEU A 13 25.55 -21.12 16.66
C LEU A 13 25.06 -19.90 17.44
N LYS A 14 25.21 -19.90 18.77
CA LYS A 14 24.84 -18.77 19.63
C LYS A 14 25.57 -17.48 19.23
N VAL A 15 26.90 -17.55 19.08
CA VAL A 15 27.73 -16.41 18.69
C VAL A 15 27.38 -15.92 17.29
N VAL A 16 27.25 -16.83 16.32
CA VAL A 16 26.88 -16.48 14.95
C VAL A 16 25.55 -15.75 14.94
N LEU A 17 24.53 -16.31 15.59
CA LEU A 17 23.20 -15.70 15.63
C LEU A 17 23.26 -14.31 16.25
N GLU A 18 23.97 -14.11 17.36
CA GLU A 18 24.12 -12.80 18.02
C GLU A 18 24.72 -11.72 17.11
N LEU A 19 25.66 -12.08 16.23
CA LEU A 19 26.30 -11.18 15.28
C LEU A 19 25.45 -10.87 14.04
N LEU A 20 24.46 -11.71 13.71
CA LEU A 20 23.59 -11.48 12.57
C LEU A 20 22.65 -10.31 12.81
N ASP A 21 22.48 -9.48 11.77
CA ASP A 21 21.42 -8.48 11.72
C ASP A 21 20.04 -9.15 11.90
N PRO A 22 19.10 -8.52 12.63
CA PRO A 22 17.75 -9.05 12.84
C PRO A 22 17.04 -9.53 11.57
N SER A 23 17.19 -8.81 10.45
CA SER A 23 16.57 -9.21 9.18
C SER A 23 17.12 -10.54 8.66
N VAL A 24 18.43 -10.73 8.73
CA VAL A 24 19.10 -11.98 8.31
C VAL A 24 18.71 -13.12 9.24
N ARG A 25 18.68 -12.85 10.55
CA ARG A 25 18.26 -13.84 11.56
C ARG A 25 16.82 -14.30 11.32
N TYR A 26 15.92 -13.37 11.00
CA TYR A 26 14.55 -13.69 10.60
C TYR A 26 14.52 -14.63 9.39
N HIS A 27 15.15 -14.24 8.28
CA HIS A 27 15.17 -15.06 7.06
C HIS A 27 15.77 -16.45 7.30
N LEU A 28 16.80 -16.54 8.15
CA LEU A 28 17.40 -17.83 8.51
C LEU A 28 16.42 -18.69 9.32
N THR A 29 15.74 -18.13 10.33
CA THR A 29 14.76 -18.86 11.14
C THR A 29 13.52 -19.29 10.36
N GLN A 30 13.16 -18.57 9.29
CA GLN A 30 12.09 -19.00 8.38
C GLN A 30 12.49 -20.24 7.57
N ARG A 31 13.72 -20.28 7.08
CA ARG A 31 14.23 -21.41 6.29
C ARG A 31 14.60 -22.62 7.13
N VAL A 32 15.06 -22.37 8.37
CA VAL A 32 15.49 -23.42 9.30
C VAL A 32 14.83 -23.22 10.67
N PRO A 33 13.56 -23.62 10.84
CA PRO A 33 12.80 -23.36 12.07
C PRO A 33 13.41 -23.93 13.35
N SER A 34 14.21 -25.00 13.26
CA SER A 34 14.86 -25.64 14.41
C SER A 34 15.86 -24.73 15.13
N ILE A 35 16.47 -23.76 14.44
CA ILE A 35 17.39 -22.80 15.08
C ILE A 35 16.66 -21.75 15.91
N CYS A 36 15.33 -21.62 15.73
CA CYS A 36 14.55 -20.60 16.40
C CYS A 36 14.68 -20.70 17.93
N THR A 37 14.77 -21.91 18.47
CA THR A 37 15.01 -22.15 19.91
C THR A 37 16.31 -21.49 20.39
N THR A 38 17.38 -21.53 19.60
CA THR A 38 18.65 -20.88 19.96
C THR A 38 18.59 -19.37 19.66
N ALA A 39 18.01 -18.99 18.52
CA ALA A 39 17.87 -17.60 18.09
C ALA A 39 17.05 -16.76 19.07
N SER A 40 16.05 -17.37 19.71
CA SER A 40 15.21 -16.69 20.68
C SER A 40 15.91 -16.47 22.03
N LEU A 41 17.00 -17.21 22.33
CA LEU A 41 17.81 -17.05 23.56
C LEU A 41 18.91 -15.98 23.43
N VAL A 42 19.30 -15.58 22.22
CA VAL A 42 20.39 -14.62 21.99
C VAL A 42 19.89 -13.20 21.78
N PRO A 43 20.47 -12.16 22.39
CA PRO A 43 20.00 -10.79 22.24
C PRO A 43 19.78 -10.37 20.78
N LEU A 44 18.70 -9.63 20.53
CA LEU A 44 18.42 -8.97 19.25
C LEU A 44 18.84 -7.51 19.37
N LYS A 45 19.69 -7.05 18.47
CA LYS A 45 20.12 -5.65 18.41
C LYS A 45 19.26 -4.91 17.39
N ILE A 46 18.09 -4.46 17.83
CA ILE A 46 17.21 -3.60 17.02
C ILE A 46 17.55 -2.14 17.34
N ARG A 47 18.31 -1.52 16.44
CA ARG A 47 18.72 -0.11 16.53
C ARG A 47 17.54 0.82 16.28
N HIS A 48 16.73 0.43 15.30
CA HIS A 48 15.68 1.26 14.75
C HIS A 48 14.57 0.32 14.28
N LEU A 49 13.35 0.56 14.75
CA LEU A 49 12.15 -0.09 14.27
C LEU A 49 11.18 1.01 13.88
N SER A 50 10.79 1.08 12.61
CA SER A 50 9.75 2.01 12.17
C SER A 50 8.54 1.27 11.62
N PHE A 51 7.36 1.85 11.86
CA PHE A 51 6.12 1.40 11.26
C PHE A 51 5.49 2.54 10.47
N GLY A 52 5.15 2.24 9.23
CA GLY A 52 4.38 3.11 8.34
C GLY A 52 3.12 2.41 7.84
N LYS A 53 2.41 3.06 6.92
CA LYS A 53 1.26 2.44 6.26
C LYS A 53 1.73 1.23 5.44
N LEU A 54 1.31 0.02 5.84
CA LEU A 54 1.66 -1.25 5.19
C LEU A 54 3.17 -1.43 4.96
N SER A 55 3.98 -0.84 5.85
CA SER A 55 5.43 -0.86 5.77
C SER A 55 6.04 -0.95 7.17
N MET A 56 7.19 -1.62 7.25
CA MET A 56 7.96 -1.71 8.49
C MET A 56 9.45 -1.69 8.16
N THR A 57 10.23 -0.92 8.90
CA THR A 57 11.70 -0.93 8.79
C THR A 57 12.31 -1.56 10.02
N LEU A 58 13.14 -2.57 9.81
CA LEU A 58 13.93 -3.21 10.86
C LEU A 58 15.41 -2.91 10.59
N ASN A 59 16.00 -2.08 11.45
CA ASN A 59 17.30 -1.46 11.26
C ASN A 59 17.37 -0.72 9.92
N ASP A 60 18.01 -1.31 8.91
CA ASP A 60 18.25 -0.74 7.58
C ASP A 60 17.47 -1.50 6.48
N THR A 61 16.61 -2.43 6.89
CA THR A 61 15.82 -3.29 6.00
C THR A 61 14.36 -2.92 6.10
N GLU A 62 13.82 -2.36 5.03
CA GLU A 62 12.42 -1.97 4.89
C GLU A 62 11.64 -3.08 4.18
N TYR A 63 10.46 -3.39 4.71
CA TYR A 63 9.49 -4.31 4.16
C TYR A 63 8.23 -3.51 3.79
N LYS A 64 7.93 -3.42 2.49
CA LYS A 64 6.71 -2.77 1.97
C LYS A 64 5.74 -3.83 1.43
N LEU A 65 4.46 -3.70 1.77
CA LEU A 65 3.39 -4.51 1.19
C LEU A 65 2.44 -3.62 0.38
N GLY A 66 2.12 -4.02 -0.84
CA GLY A 66 1.19 -3.30 -1.70
C GLY A 66 0.51 -4.20 -2.73
N VAL A 67 -0.53 -3.68 -3.38
CA VAL A 67 -1.18 -4.35 -4.52
C VAL A 67 -0.44 -3.98 -5.80
N TYR A 68 0.18 -4.97 -6.43
CA TYR A 68 0.80 -4.82 -7.74
C TYR A 68 -0.24 -5.07 -8.83
N ARG A 69 -0.32 -4.14 -9.79
CA ARG A 69 -1.18 -4.27 -10.98
C ARG A 69 -0.35 -4.74 -12.15
N HIS A 70 -0.58 -5.97 -12.58
CA HIS A 70 0.09 -6.55 -13.74
C HIS A 70 -0.77 -6.39 -14.99
N TYR A 71 -0.36 -5.48 -15.86
CA TYR A 71 -0.98 -5.26 -17.15
C TYR A 71 -0.39 -6.23 -18.19
N PRO A 72 -1.22 -6.79 -19.09
CA PRO A 72 -0.77 -7.47 -20.29
C PRO A 72 0.21 -6.63 -21.12
N GLU A 73 1.11 -7.33 -21.82
CA GLU A 73 2.09 -6.69 -22.68
C GLU A 73 1.41 -5.86 -23.79
N GLY A 74 1.96 -4.67 -24.06
CA GLY A 74 1.43 -3.76 -25.08
C GLY A 74 0.23 -2.91 -24.64
N GLN A 75 -0.28 -3.08 -23.43
CA GLN A 75 -1.36 -2.24 -22.91
C GLN A 75 -0.82 -0.96 -22.29
N GLU A 76 -1.50 0.16 -22.55
CA GLU A 76 -1.16 1.45 -21.94
C GLU A 76 -1.44 1.41 -20.43
N VAL A 77 -0.42 1.72 -19.64
CA VAL A 77 -0.50 1.73 -18.17
C VAL A 77 -0.56 3.17 -17.68
N PRO A 78 -1.59 3.55 -16.91
CA PRO A 78 -1.66 4.88 -16.30
C PRO A 78 -0.40 5.19 -15.47
N GLN A 79 0.13 6.41 -15.59
CA GLN A 79 1.39 6.79 -14.92
C GLN A 79 1.35 6.56 -13.41
N LYS A 80 0.23 6.91 -12.76
CA LYS A 80 0.00 6.64 -11.33
C LYS A 80 0.20 5.16 -10.97
N HIS A 81 -0.23 4.24 -11.82
CA HIS A 81 -0.07 2.80 -11.57
C HIS A 81 1.38 2.34 -11.78
N LEU A 82 2.11 2.95 -12.71
CA LEU A 82 3.56 2.71 -12.86
C LEU A 82 4.30 3.17 -11.61
N ASP A 83 4.01 4.38 -11.13
CA ASP A 83 4.63 4.94 -9.93
C ASP A 83 4.34 4.07 -8.71
N GLU A 84 3.07 3.71 -8.48
CA GLU A 84 2.67 2.83 -7.38
C GLU A 84 3.35 1.45 -7.47
N ASN A 85 3.35 0.82 -8.65
CA ASN A 85 4.01 -0.47 -8.84
C ASN A 85 5.52 -0.40 -8.55
N SER A 86 6.16 0.71 -8.90
CA SER A 86 7.59 0.96 -8.64
C SER A 86 7.89 1.25 -7.16
N ASP A 87 6.97 1.86 -6.40
CA ASP A 87 7.07 2.07 -4.94
C ASP A 87 6.66 0.85 -4.10
N GLY A 88 6.49 -0.32 -4.74
CA GLY A 88 6.15 -1.56 -4.04
C GLY A 88 4.68 -1.95 -4.09
N GLY A 89 3.85 -1.19 -4.81
CA GLY A 89 2.43 -1.46 -5.06
C GLY A 89 1.50 -0.44 -4.39
N ALA A 90 0.23 -0.46 -4.78
CA ALA A 90 -0.80 0.39 -4.18
C ALA A 90 -1.01 0.04 -2.69
N LYS A 91 -0.98 1.05 -1.82
CA LYS A 91 -1.14 0.88 -0.35
C LYS A 91 -2.61 0.90 0.07
N TYR A 92 -3.49 0.33 -0.75
CA TYR A 92 -4.93 0.23 -0.53
C TYR A 92 -5.51 -0.95 -1.30
N ASN A 93 -6.58 -1.54 -0.78
CA ASN A 93 -7.24 -2.65 -1.43
C ASN A 93 -7.95 -2.17 -2.71
N LEU A 94 -8.08 -3.07 -3.68
CA LEU A 94 -8.89 -2.85 -4.87
C LEU A 94 -10.17 -3.69 -4.79
N ASN A 95 -11.28 -3.15 -5.27
CA ASN A 95 -12.55 -3.86 -5.42
C ASN A 95 -12.54 -4.71 -6.71
N GLU A 96 -13.64 -5.40 -6.98
CA GLU A 96 -13.82 -6.26 -8.17
C GLU A 96 -13.67 -5.52 -9.51
N PHE A 97 -13.80 -4.19 -9.49
CA PHE A 97 -13.61 -3.32 -10.65
C PHE A 97 -12.19 -2.76 -10.76
N GLY A 98 -11.26 -3.21 -9.90
CA GLY A 98 -9.88 -2.70 -9.89
C GLY A 98 -9.75 -1.27 -9.36
N LEU A 99 -10.82 -0.72 -8.79
CA LEU A 99 -10.86 0.61 -8.18
C LEU A 99 -10.53 0.51 -6.69
N ARG A 100 -10.11 1.60 -6.08
CA ARG A 100 -9.84 1.62 -4.64
C ARG A 100 -11.09 1.18 -3.88
N ASP A 101 -10.96 0.14 -3.07
CA ASP A 101 -12.02 -0.30 -2.19
C ASP A 101 -12.12 0.66 -1.00
N ILE A 102 -13.13 1.52 -1.04
CA ILE A 102 -13.43 2.51 0.01
C ILE A 102 -14.21 1.85 1.16
N SER A 103 -14.83 0.68 0.94
CA SER A 103 -15.44 -0.10 2.03
C SER A 103 -14.37 -0.72 2.94
N ALA A 104 -13.13 -0.87 2.47
CA ALA A 104 -12.02 -1.36 3.29
C ALA A 104 -11.44 -0.33 4.29
N TYR A 105 -12.03 0.86 4.38
CA TYR A 105 -11.86 1.70 5.59
C TYR A 105 -12.67 1.16 6.78
N ASP A 106 -13.53 0.17 6.55
CA ASP A 106 -14.26 -0.54 7.59
C ASP A 106 -13.38 -1.58 8.29
N THR A 107 -13.19 -1.28 9.57
CA THR A 107 -13.00 -2.20 10.69
C THR A 107 -11.77 -3.11 10.63
N ALA A 108 -10.82 -2.82 11.52
CA ALA A 108 -10.20 -3.90 12.28
C ALA A 108 -11.34 -4.84 12.76
N PRO A 109 -11.22 -6.17 12.61
CA PRO A 109 -12.24 -7.13 13.03
C PRO A 109 -12.86 -6.72 14.35
N GLU A 110 -14.18 -6.86 14.52
CA GLU A 110 -14.94 -6.38 15.68
C GLU A 110 -14.29 -6.68 17.05
N ASP A 111 -13.49 -7.75 17.14
CA ASP A 111 -12.64 -8.13 18.28
C ASP A 111 -11.45 -7.20 18.61
N ILE A 112 -11.14 -6.18 17.79
CA ILE A 112 -9.97 -5.30 17.94
C ILE A 112 -10.37 -3.85 18.32
N SER A 113 -11.67 -3.54 18.33
CA SER A 113 -12.21 -2.19 18.59
C SER A 113 -11.96 -1.67 20.02
N SER A 114 -11.68 -2.54 20.99
CA SER A 114 -11.55 -2.14 22.39
C SER A 114 -10.13 -1.73 22.82
N HIS A 115 -9.08 -2.04 22.04
CA HIS A 115 -7.70 -1.93 22.51
C HIS A 115 -6.69 -1.34 21.52
N THR A 116 -7.15 -0.70 20.42
CA THR A 116 -6.22 -0.07 19.48
C THR A 116 -6.27 1.45 19.51
N PRO A 117 -5.13 2.13 19.33
CA PRO A 117 -4.98 3.49 19.82
C PRO A 117 -4.51 4.45 18.69
N PHE A 118 -4.68 3.97 17.45
CA PHE A 118 -4.54 4.68 16.19
C PHE A 118 -5.87 4.63 15.40
N ALA A 119 -6.99 4.39 16.09
CA ALA A 119 -8.30 4.62 15.50
C ALA A 119 -8.39 6.11 15.15
N MET A 120 -8.66 6.41 13.88
CA MET A 120 -8.87 7.78 13.41
C MET A 120 -9.87 8.48 14.35
N THR A 121 -9.53 9.68 14.82
CA THR A 121 -10.51 10.48 15.53
C THR A 121 -11.66 10.81 14.57
N ALA A 122 -12.89 10.94 15.07
CA ALA A 122 -14.03 11.36 14.25
C ALA A 122 -13.74 12.64 13.45
N HIS A 123 -12.86 13.51 13.93
CA HIS A 123 -12.40 14.72 13.25
C HIS A 123 -11.49 14.45 12.05
N GLU A 124 -10.58 13.48 12.13
CA GLU A 124 -9.76 13.02 11.01
C GLU A 124 -10.61 12.26 9.98
N TYR A 125 -11.62 11.53 10.45
CA TYR A 125 -12.68 10.95 9.61
C TYR A 125 -13.42 12.03 8.82
N VAL A 126 -13.78 13.15 9.47
CA VAL A 126 -14.44 14.31 8.82
C VAL A 126 -13.53 15.03 7.83
N HIS A 127 -12.21 15.12 8.06
CA HIS A 127 -11.29 15.71 7.08
C HIS A 127 -11.10 14.83 5.84
N LEU A 128 -10.96 13.50 6.03
CA LEU A 128 -10.98 12.55 4.92
C LEU A 128 -12.32 12.57 4.19
N ILE A 129 -13.45 12.61 4.91
CA ILE A 129 -14.79 12.74 4.30
C ILE A 129 -14.93 14.07 3.56
N ARG A 130 -14.42 15.19 4.08
CA ARG A 130 -14.45 16.50 3.39
C ARG A 130 -13.59 16.51 2.12
N ASP A 131 -12.43 15.87 2.16
CA ASP A 131 -11.63 15.64 0.95
C ASP A 131 -12.38 14.71 -0.02
N HIS A 132 -13.13 13.72 0.47
CA HIS A 132 -13.97 12.82 -0.32
C HIS A 132 -15.24 13.49 -0.87
N GLU A 133 -15.90 14.40 -0.16
CA GLU A 133 -17.05 15.20 -0.62
C GLU A 133 -16.57 16.23 -1.65
N GLY A 134 -15.41 16.86 -1.42
CA GLY A 134 -14.76 17.72 -2.41
C GLY A 134 -14.32 16.95 -3.67
N THR A 135 -13.83 15.72 -3.51
CA THR A 135 -13.49 14.84 -4.64
C THR A 135 -14.74 14.31 -5.35
N GLY A 136 -15.80 13.97 -4.62
CA GLY A 136 -17.09 13.55 -5.17
C GLY A 136 -17.77 14.66 -5.96
N LEU A 137 -17.73 15.90 -5.48
CA LEU A 137 -18.19 17.08 -6.22
C LEU A 137 -17.37 17.32 -7.49
N LYS A 138 -16.05 17.14 -7.43
CA LYS A 138 -15.18 17.23 -8.62
C LYS A 138 -15.46 16.14 -9.64
N VAL A 139 -15.66 14.90 -9.19
CA VAL A 139 -16.05 13.76 -10.04
C VAL A 139 -17.41 14.01 -10.68
N GLN A 140 -18.40 14.46 -9.90
CA GLN A 140 -19.73 14.76 -10.42
C GLN A 140 -19.68 15.90 -11.45
N PHE A 141 -18.88 16.92 -11.20
CA PHE A 141 -18.62 18.00 -12.15
C PHE A 141 -17.99 17.45 -13.44
N ALA A 142 -16.91 16.67 -13.34
CA ALA A 142 -16.24 16.07 -14.50
C ALA A 142 -17.15 15.13 -15.30
N LEU A 143 -18.02 14.36 -14.62
CA LEU A 143 -19.03 13.50 -15.27
C LEU A 143 -20.07 14.34 -16.04
N ASN A 144 -20.55 15.43 -15.45
CA ASN A 144 -21.50 16.33 -16.11
C ASN A 144 -20.87 17.02 -17.34
N GLU A 145 -19.62 17.47 -17.23
CA GLU A 145 -18.88 18.05 -18.37
C GLU A 145 -18.64 17.00 -19.46
N TYR A 146 -18.24 15.78 -19.09
CA TYR A 146 -18.06 14.67 -20.04
C TYR A 146 -19.35 14.36 -20.81
N ASP A 147 -20.49 14.24 -20.12
CA ASP A 147 -21.81 14.02 -20.76
C ASP A 147 -22.20 15.20 -21.67
N GLY A 148 -21.92 16.43 -21.24
CA GLY A 148 -22.13 17.63 -22.03
C GLY A 148 -21.33 17.62 -23.34
N VAL A 149 -20.05 17.24 -23.29
CA VAL A 149 -19.18 17.15 -24.47
C VAL A 149 -19.61 15.99 -25.38
N GLN A 150 -20.02 14.84 -24.84
CA GLN A 150 -20.55 13.73 -25.65
C GLN A 150 -21.77 14.13 -26.48
N LYS A 151 -22.73 14.84 -25.87
CA LYS A 151 -23.90 15.37 -26.59
C LYS A 151 -23.53 16.36 -27.69
N GLN A 152 -22.45 17.12 -27.52
CA GLN A 152 -21.95 18.02 -28.58
C GLN A 152 -21.33 17.24 -29.73
N ILE A 153 -20.58 16.18 -29.44
CA ILE A 153 -20.00 15.28 -30.45
C ILE A 153 -21.13 14.63 -31.27
N GLU A 154 -22.17 14.12 -30.61
CA GLU A 154 -23.33 13.51 -31.27
C GLU A 154 -24.00 14.51 -32.23
N ARG A 155 -24.39 15.69 -31.74
CA ARG A 155 -25.02 16.73 -32.59
C ARG A 155 -24.15 17.16 -33.78
N ALA A 156 -22.84 17.30 -33.56
CA ALA A 156 -21.91 17.68 -34.61
C ALA A 156 -21.74 16.57 -35.65
N SER A 157 -21.73 15.30 -35.21
CA SER A 157 -21.64 14.13 -36.09
C SER A 157 -22.92 13.93 -36.90
N GLU A 158 -24.09 14.05 -36.27
CA GLU A 158 -25.40 14.03 -36.95
C GLU A 158 -25.49 15.13 -38.02
N SER A 159 -25.06 16.35 -37.69
CA SER A 159 -25.04 17.46 -38.65
C SER A 159 -24.12 17.15 -39.82
N TYR A 160 -22.95 16.59 -39.56
CA TYR A 160 -21.99 16.18 -40.59
C TYR A 160 -22.60 15.14 -41.55
N GLU A 161 -23.27 14.13 -41.01
CA GLU A 161 -23.96 13.10 -41.79
C GLU A 161 -25.07 13.69 -42.66
N ILE A 162 -25.90 14.60 -42.11
CA ILE A 162 -26.95 15.30 -42.86
C ILE A 162 -26.36 16.08 -44.05
N TYR A 163 -25.29 16.85 -43.84
CA TYR A 163 -24.65 17.59 -44.93
C TYR A 163 -24.04 16.68 -45.99
N GLN A 164 -23.44 15.56 -45.57
CA GLN A 164 -22.90 14.55 -46.47
C GLN A 164 -24.00 13.88 -47.31
N GLU A 165 -25.14 13.54 -46.72
CA GLU A 165 -26.28 12.94 -47.43
C GLU A 165 -26.92 13.93 -48.42
N MET A 166 -27.08 15.19 -48.01
CA MET A 166 -27.64 16.23 -48.86
C MET A 166 -26.73 16.57 -50.04
N ASN A 167 -25.41 16.48 -49.86
CA ASN A 167 -24.43 16.76 -50.90
C ASN A 167 -23.13 15.97 -50.67
N PRO A 168 -22.93 14.83 -51.38
CA PRO A 168 -21.71 14.03 -51.23
C PRO A 168 -20.41 14.77 -51.54
N ASP A 169 -20.44 15.74 -52.45
CA ASP A 169 -19.24 16.52 -52.83
C ASP A 169 -18.83 17.52 -51.73
N TRP A 170 -19.70 17.80 -50.75
CA TRP A 170 -19.43 18.69 -49.62
C TRP A 170 -18.23 18.25 -48.79
N ILE A 171 -17.95 16.94 -48.71
CA ILE A 171 -16.83 16.36 -47.96
C ILE A 171 -15.47 16.93 -48.42
N SER A 172 -15.36 17.35 -49.69
CA SER A 172 -14.14 17.93 -50.26
C SER A 172 -13.93 19.41 -49.91
N THR A 173 -14.89 20.03 -49.21
CA THR A 173 -14.88 21.47 -48.93
C THR A 173 -14.10 21.84 -47.68
N VAL A 174 -13.71 23.11 -47.60
CA VAL A 174 -13.10 23.69 -46.40
C VAL A 174 -14.04 23.59 -45.18
N ALA A 175 -15.35 23.78 -45.40
CA ALA A 175 -16.36 23.70 -44.34
C ALA A 175 -16.46 22.29 -43.73
N ALA A 176 -16.38 21.23 -44.54
CA ALA A 176 -16.34 19.85 -44.03
C ALA A 176 -15.10 19.61 -43.17
N ARG A 177 -13.93 20.07 -43.61
CA ARG A 177 -12.67 19.96 -42.85
C ARG A 177 -12.74 20.71 -41.52
N GLU A 178 -13.34 21.90 -41.49
CA GLU A 178 -13.56 22.67 -40.27
C GLU A 178 -14.45 21.92 -39.29
N MET A 179 -15.54 21.32 -39.77
CA MET A 179 -16.44 20.52 -38.94
C MET A 179 -15.76 19.27 -38.38
N THR A 180 -14.94 18.56 -39.18
CA THR A 180 -14.12 17.44 -38.69
C THR A 180 -13.14 17.89 -37.59
N ASN A 181 -12.48 19.04 -37.77
CA ASN A 181 -11.55 19.58 -36.77
C ASN A 181 -12.26 19.92 -35.44
N ILE A 182 -13.50 20.40 -35.51
CA ILE A 182 -14.33 20.65 -34.33
C ILE A 182 -14.65 19.34 -33.61
N ILE A 183 -15.12 18.31 -34.34
CA ILE A 183 -15.43 16.99 -33.78
C ILE A 183 -14.17 16.37 -33.13
N GLU A 184 -13.02 16.42 -33.78
CA GLU A 184 -11.75 15.93 -33.24
C GLU A 184 -11.25 16.77 -32.05
N GLY A 185 -11.57 18.06 -32.00
CA GLY A 185 -11.36 18.91 -30.83
C GLY A 185 -12.17 18.44 -29.63
N LEU A 186 -13.48 18.24 -29.82
CA LEU A 186 -14.39 17.77 -28.78
C LEU A 186 -14.04 16.35 -28.28
N LYS A 187 -13.64 15.44 -29.17
CA LYS A 187 -13.16 14.11 -28.78
C LYS A 187 -11.92 14.17 -27.88
N ARG A 188 -10.97 15.06 -28.19
CA ARG A 188 -9.79 15.28 -27.35
C ARG A 188 -10.15 15.84 -25.98
N GLU A 189 -11.15 16.71 -25.91
CA GLU A 189 -11.66 17.25 -24.65
C GLU A 189 -12.39 16.17 -23.82
N ALA A 190 -13.25 15.37 -24.45
CA ALA A 190 -13.90 14.23 -23.79
C ALA A 190 -12.86 13.22 -23.25
N ALA A 191 -11.77 12.99 -23.98
CA ALA A 191 -10.69 12.12 -23.52
C ALA A 191 -9.98 12.66 -22.26
N LYS A 192 -9.84 13.99 -22.12
CA LYS A 192 -9.29 14.62 -20.90
C LYS A 192 -10.18 14.36 -19.69
N TYR A 193 -11.48 14.64 -19.80
CA TYR A 193 -12.42 14.39 -18.71
C TYR A 193 -12.51 12.90 -18.38
N LYS A 194 -12.48 12.03 -19.39
CA LYS A 194 -12.46 10.57 -19.19
C LYS A 194 -11.22 10.11 -18.43
N ALA A 195 -10.05 10.66 -18.76
CA ALA A 195 -8.81 10.38 -18.04
C ALA A 195 -8.87 10.88 -16.59
N GLU A 196 -9.41 12.09 -16.36
CA GLU A 196 -9.58 12.68 -15.03
C GLU A 196 -10.55 11.85 -14.15
N ILE A 197 -11.70 11.45 -14.69
CA ILE A 197 -12.66 10.57 -14.01
C ILE A 197 -12.03 9.20 -13.69
N PHE A 198 -11.22 8.68 -14.60
CA PHE A 198 -10.49 7.42 -14.41
C PHE A 198 -9.42 7.54 -13.31
N GLU A 199 -8.63 8.61 -13.31
CA GLU A 199 -7.63 8.88 -12.27
C GLU A 199 -8.25 9.04 -10.88
N MET A 200 -9.47 9.59 -10.82
CA MET A 200 -10.28 9.72 -9.60
C MET A 200 -10.96 8.41 -9.18
N GLY A 201 -11.07 7.43 -10.08
CA GLY A 201 -11.56 6.08 -9.77
C GLY A 201 -13.08 5.90 -9.81
N TYR A 202 -13.82 6.65 -10.63
CA TYR A 202 -15.30 6.67 -10.64
C TYR A 202 -15.95 6.48 -12.03
N GLY A 203 -15.28 5.83 -12.99
CA GLY A 203 -15.82 5.63 -14.35
C GLY A 203 -16.87 4.50 -14.47
N PRO A 204 -18.06 4.72 -15.08
CA PRO A 204 -19.16 3.74 -15.17
C PRO A 204 -19.03 2.66 -16.29
N HIS A 205 -17.84 2.41 -16.82
CA HIS A 205 -17.63 1.40 -17.88
C HIS A 205 -16.40 0.53 -17.64
N VAL A 206 -16.34 -0.14 -16.48
CA VAL A 206 -15.34 -1.18 -16.21
C VAL A 206 -15.92 -2.53 -16.64
N THR A 207 -15.86 -2.84 -17.94
CA THR A 207 -16.33 -4.14 -18.47
C THR A 207 -15.28 -5.25 -18.42
N ALA A 208 -14.03 -4.94 -18.05
CA ALA A 208 -13.05 -5.90 -17.56
C ALA A 208 -11.91 -5.13 -16.89
N VAL A 209 -11.43 -5.58 -15.72
CA VAL A 209 -10.23 -5.02 -15.11
C VAL A 209 -9.05 -5.31 -16.06
N PRO A 210 -8.35 -4.28 -16.59
CA PRO A 210 -7.31 -4.48 -17.61
C PRO A 210 -6.00 -5.07 -17.04
N PHE A 211 -6.02 -5.54 -15.80
CA PHE A 211 -4.84 -6.05 -15.11
C PHE A 211 -5.24 -7.16 -14.15
N THR A 212 -4.29 -8.06 -13.92
CA THR A 212 -4.34 -9.00 -12.80
C THR A 212 -3.66 -8.37 -11.58
N THR A 213 -4.19 -8.62 -10.38
CA THR A 213 -3.65 -8.08 -9.14
C THR A 213 -2.85 -9.12 -8.37
N TYR A 214 -1.77 -8.68 -7.72
CA TYR A 214 -0.94 -9.51 -6.85
C TYR A 214 -0.64 -8.77 -5.56
N LEU A 215 -0.57 -9.48 -4.43
CA LEU A 215 0.09 -8.95 -3.24
C LEU A 215 1.60 -8.95 -3.49
N GLN A 216 2.22 -7.79 -3.39
CA GLN A 216 3.66 -7.62 -3.58
C GLN A 216 4.33 -7.27 -2.25
N LEU A 217 5.26 -8.11 -1.83
CA LEU A 217 6.23 -7.80 -0.78
C LEU A 217 7.50 -7.29 -1.44
N THR A 218 7.92 -6.08 -1.09
CA THR A 218 9.18 -5.48 -1.54
C THR A 218 10.11 -5.30 -0.35
N ILE A 219 11.28 -5.93 -0.42
CA ILE A 219 12.32 -5.85 0.61
C ILE A 219 13.41 -4.91 0.09
N ILE A 220 13.65 -3.83 0.81
CA ILE A 220 14.60 -2.77 0.45
C ILE A 220 15.66 -2.73 1.55
N LYS A 221 16.94 -2.65 1.16
CA LYS A 221 18.05 -2.48 2.10
C LYS A 221 18.94 -1.35 1.63
N TYR A 222 19.23 -0.39 2.52
CA TYR A 222 19.97 0.83 2.17
C TYR A 222 19.38 1.56 0.94
N GLY A 223 18.05 1.66 0.87
CA GLY A 223 17.33 2.29 -0.24
C GLY A 223 17.34 1.52 -1.57
N LYS A 224 17.93 0.31 -1.62
CA LYS A 224 17.97 -0.52 -2.82
C LYS A 224 17.07 -1.75 -2.68
N VAL A 225 16.20 -1.98 -3.66
CA VAL A 225 15.37 -3.19 -3.73
C VAL A 225 16.27 -4.42 -3.78
N GLN A 226 16.13 -5.28 -2.78
CA GLN A 226 16.87 -6.55 -2.67
C GLN A 226 16.05 -7.70 -3.23
N LYS A 227 14.74 -7.68 -2.97
CA LYS A 227 13.84 -8.77 -3.37
C LYS A 227 12.42 -8.25 -3.54
N THR A 228 11.74 -8.78 -4.54
CA THR A 228 10.30 -8.62 -4.72
C THR A 228 9.68 -10.01 -4.79
N GLU A 229 8.65 -10.24 -3.99
CA GLU A 229 7.84 -11.46 -3.99
C GLU A 229 6.41 -11.09 -4.31
N ARG A 230 5.75 -11.89 -5.15
CA ARG A 230 4.37 -11.68 -5.56
C ARG A 230 3.58 -12.96 -5.31
N VAL A 231 2.41 -12.81 -4.70
CA VAL A 231 1.45 -13.89 -4.52
C VAL A 231 0.10 -13.43 -5.03
N GLU A 232 -0.78 -14.38 -5.35
CA GLU A 232 -2.15 -14.07 -5.75
C GLU A 232 -2.82 -13.15 -4.70
N TYR A 233 -3.67 -12.24 -5.17
CA TYR A 233 -4.37 -11.28 -4.34
C TYR A 233 -5.68 -11.87 -3.78
N ASN A 234 -5.55 -12.74 -2.77
CA ASN A 234 -6.67 -13.52 -2.20
C ASN A 234 -7.16 -12.92 -0.88
N SER A 235 -6.42 -11.96 -0.33
CA SER A 235 -6.62 -11.43 1.02
C SER A 235 -6.38 -9.93 1.07
N LYS A 236 -7.10 -9.26 1.97
CA LYS A 236 -6.94 -7.82 2.22
C LYS A 236 -5.50 -7.55 2.68
N LEU A 237 -4.94 -6.41 2.27
CA LEU A 237 -3.57 -5.98 2.63
C LEU A 237 -3.30 -6.01 4.15
N TYR A 238 -4.32 -5.73 4.97
CA TYR A 238 -4.22 -5.83 6.43
C TYR A 238 -3.87 -7.23 6.91
N GLU A 239 -4.54 -8.26 6.39
CA GLU A 239 -4.24 -9.66 6.75
C GLU A 239 -2.86 -10.09 6.24
N GLY A 240 -2.49 -9.65 5.03
CA GLY A 240 -1.15 -9.90 4.49
C GLY A 240 -0.05 -9.27 5.36
N PHE A 241 -0.26 -8.04 5.82
CA PHE A 241 0.72 -7.34 6.65
C PHE A 241 0.73 -7.91 8.08
N LYS A 242 -0.42 -8.28 8.64
CA LYS A 242 -0.53 -9.03 9.91
C LYS A 242 0.23 -10.35 9.86
N TYR A 243 0.10 -11.08 8.75
CA TYR A 243 0.85 -12.31 8.53
C TYR A 243 2.35 -12.04 8.51
N LEU A 244 2.79 -11.00 7.79
CA LEU A 244 4.20 -10.61 7.69
C LEU A 244 4.79 -10.25 9.06
N THR A 245 4.17 -9.33 9.81
CA THR A 245 4.64 -8.91 11.13
C THR A 245 4.65 -10.09 12.10
N THR A 246 3.63 -10.96 12.04
CA THR A 246 3.60 -12.20 12.82
C THR A 246 4.76 -13.12 12.48
N LYS A 247 5.04 -13.33 11.20
CA LYS A 247 6.18 -14.18 10.81
C LYS A 247 7.51 -13.61 11.26
N ILE A 248 7.69 -12.28 11.22
CA ILE A 248 8.92 -11.61 11.62
C ILE A 248 9.14 -11.75 13.13
N PHE A 249 8.14 -11.45 13.95
CA PHE A 249 8.31 -11.39 15.40
C PHE A 249 8.10 -12.73 16.13
N ASN A 250 7.32 -13.67 15.58
CA ASN A 250 6.94 -14.90 16.30
C ASN A 250 8.15 -15.70 16.83
N CYS A 251 9.20 -15.88 16.01
CA CYS A 251 10.39 -16.58 16.49
C CYS A 251 11.09 -15.83 17.65
N PHE A 252 11.12 -14.50 17.57
CA PHE A 252 11.80 -13.65 18.53
C PHE A 252 11.04 -13.50 19.85
N MET A 253 9.72 -13.63 19.84
CA MET A 253 8.91 -13.63 21.07
C MET A 253 9.09 -14.90 21.90
N ARG A 254 9.62 -16.00 21.34
CA ARG A 254 9.81 -17.23 22.11
C ARG A 254 10.79 -17.00 23.25
N ASN A 255 10.35 -17.29 24.48
CA ASN A 255 11.15 -17.12 25.69
C ASN A 255 11.56 -15.67 25.98
N ARG A 256 10.77 -14.68 25.52
CA ARG A 256 10.97 -13.26 25.83
C ARG A 256 9.67 -12.62 26.29
N GLU A 257 9.78 -11.84 27.36
CA GLU A 257 8.70 -10.95 27.80
C GLU A 257 8.60 -9.73 26.87
N ALA A 258 9.73 -9.20 26.41
CA ALA A 258 9.79 -8.04 25.53
C ALA A 258 11.01 -8.07 24.60
N ILE A 259 10.88 -7.42 23.44
CA ILE A 259 11.97 -7.21 22.47
C ILE A 259 12.59 -5.83 22.72
N SER A 260 13.92 -5.78 22.92
CA SER A 260 14.63 -4.52 23.10
C SER A 260 14.81 -3.79 21.77
N VAL A 261 14.39 -2.52 21.75
CA VAL A 261 14.47 -1.63 20.60
C VAL A 261 15.06 -0.30 21.09
N LYS A 262 16.12 0.19 20.43
CA LYS A 262 16.69 1.47 20.82
C LYS A 262 15.75 2.62 20.45
N THR A 263 15.39 2.76 19.18
CA THR A 263 14.46 3.79 18.71
C THR A 263 13.26 3.15 18.01
N LEU A 264 12.06 3.46 18.49
CA LEU A 264 10.79 3.09 17.85
C LEU A 264 10.18 4.31 17.18
N GLU A 265 10.05 4.28 15.86
CA GLU A 265 9.44 5.36 15.08
C GLU A 265 8.06 4.95 14.58
N ILE A 266 7.08 5.82 14.77
CA ILE A 266 5.76 5.70 14.13
C ILE A 266 5.63 6.83 13.11
N ALA A 267 5.71 6.48 11.83
CA ALA A 267 5.52 7.44 10.75
C ALA A 267 4.09 7.98 10.75
N LYS A 268 3.84 9.10 10.06
CA LYS A 268 2.51 9.70 9.95
C LYS A 268 1.56 8.74 9.22
N THR A 269 0.79 8.00 10.00
CA THR A 269 -0.15 7.01 9.49
C THR A 269 -1.43 6.98 10.31
N HIS A 270 -2.56 6.88 9.62
CA HIS A 270 -3.87 6.61 10.19
C HIS A 270 -4.21 5.10 10.15
N TYR A 271 -3.22 4.28 9.86
CA TYR A 271 -3.36 2.84 9.69
C TYR A 271 -3.08 2.11 11.01
N VAL A 272 -3.99 1.23 11.40
CA VAL A 272 -3.77 0.32 12.54
C VAL A 272 -2.65 -0.66 12.16
N ILE A 273 -1.53 -0.61 12.88
CA ILE A 273 -0.40 -1.52 12.66
C ILE A 273 -0.76 -2.90 13.26
N PRO A 274 -0.97 -3.95 12.44
CA PRO A 274 -1.29 -5.27 12.95
C PRO A 274 -0.03 -5.90 13.54
N LEU A 275 -0.02 -6.06 14.86
CA LEU A 275 1.05 -6.75 15.59
C LEU A 275 0.53 -8.05 16.22
N PRO A 276 1.41 -9.03 16.44
CA PRO A 276 1.07 -10.25 17.17
C PRO A 276 0.60 -9.96 18.59
N VAL A 277 -0.40 -10.72 19.04
CA VAL A 277 -0.89 -10.66 20.41
C VAL A 277 0.24 -11.01 21.38
N GLY A 278 0.36 -10.22 22.46
CA GLY A 278 1.39 -10.40 23.48
C GLY A 278 2.76 -9.82 23.11
N LEU A 279 2.93 -9.23 21.92
CA LEU A 279 4.18 -8.55 21.56
C LEU A 279 4.38 -7.31 22.43
N LYS A 280 5.51 -7.27 23.14
CA LYS A 280 5.96 -6.11 23.90
C LYS A 280 7.33 -5.65 23.42
N PHE A 281 7.52 -4.33 23.43
CA PHE A 281 8.79 -3.69 23.13
C PHE A 281 9.30 -2.97 24.37
N LYS A 282 10.56 -3.24 24.72
CA LYS A 282 11.32 -2.41 25.65
C LYS A 282 12.06 -1.37 24.83
N VAL A 283 11.63 -0.12 24.91
CA VAL A 283 12.07 0.97 24.03
C VAL A 283 12.91 1.99 24.79
N ASP A 284 14.00 2.49 24.21
CA ASP A 284 14.83 3.57 24.80
C ASP A 284 14.46 4.98 24.29
N GLU A 285 13.80 5.08 23.14
CA GLU A 285 13.37 6.33 22.52
C GLU A 285 12.17 6.10 21.60
N VAL A 286 11.15 6.96 21.68
CA VAL A 286 10.00 6.94 20.76
C VAL A 286 10.05 8.19 19.90
N GLN A 287 9.94 8.00 18.58
CA GLN A 287 9.85 9.08 17.61
C GLN A 287 8.50 9.00 16.88
N SER A 288 7.93 10.14 16.56
CA SER A 288 6.66 10.22 15.84
C SER A 288 6.65 11.43 14.93
N GLU A 289 6.18 11.26 13.70
CA GLU A 289 5.83 12.37 12.82
C GLU A 289 4.45 13.00 13.19
N ASN A 290 3.68 12.31 14.04
CA ASN A 290 2.43 12.79 14.63
C ASN A 290 2.67 13.43 16.00
N ASN A 291 1.60 13.85 16.67
CA ASN A 291 1.69 14.26 18.07
C ASN A 291 2.23 13.10 18.94
N LEU A 292 3.37 13.35 19.61
CA LEU A 292 4.11 12.34 20.36
C LEU A 292 3.30 11.76 21.53
N GLU A 293 2.61 12.62 22.30
CA GLU A 293 1.77 12.20 23.43
C GLU A 293 0.65 11.26 22.99
N LYS A 294 -0.08 11.62 21.92
CA LYS A 294 -1.10 10.74 21.33
C LYS A 294 -0.49 9.43 20.84
N THR A 295 0.71 9.47 20.25
CA THR A 295 1.40 8.29 19.74
C THR A 295 1.82 7.34 20.88
N ILE A 296 2.35 7.88 21.99
CA ILE A 296 2.74 7.10 23.17
C ILE A 296 1.51 6.48 23.83
N ASN A 297 0.44 7.26 24.02
CA ASN A 297 -0.84 6.75 24.54
C ASN A 297 -1.43 5.68 23.63
N GLY A 298 -1.28 5.90 22.32
CA GLY A 298 -1.19 4.90 21.26
C GLY A 298 -0.59 3.57 21.71
N ILE A 299 0.71 3.50 21.55
CA ILE A 299 1.46 2.25 21.66
C ILE A 299 1.64 1.73 23.10
N LYS A 300 1.08 2.38 24.13
CA LYS A 300 1.26 1.99 25.53
C LYS A 300 1.00 0.49 25.78
N HIS A 301 -0.01 -0.08 25.12
CA HIS A 301 -0.34 -1.50 25.24
C HIS A 301 0.71 -2.46 24.66
N ILE A 302 1.59 -2.00 23.75
CA ILE A 302 2.74 -2.77 23.22
C ILE A 302 4.08 -2.36 23.84
N LEU A 303 4.11 -1.35 24.71
CA LEU A 303 5.31 -1.00 25.47
C LEU A 303 5.44 -1.88 26.72
N ASP A 304 6.66 -2.26 27.03
CA ASP A 304 7.07 -2.87 28.30
C ASP A 304 7.29 -1.76 29.34
N ASP A 305 6.93 -2.02 30.59
CA ASP A 305 7.03 -1.03 31.68
C ASP A 305 8.47 -0.55 31.94
N ARG A 306 9.48 -1.31 31.50
CA ARG A 306 10.90 -0.96 31.58
C ARG A 306 11.37 -0.04 30.44
N SER A 307 10.46 0.42 29.58
CA SER A 307 10.78 1.34 28.49
C SER A 307 11.15 2.72 29.04
N ARG A 308 12.19 3.32 28.49
CA ARG A 308 12.61 4.68 28.80
C ARG A 308 12.07 5.57 27.68
N VAL A 309 10.83 6.01 27.81
CA VAL A 309 10.28 6.93 26.81
C VAL A 309 10.78 8.32 27.15
N LEU A 310 11.86 8.76 26.48
CA LEU A 310 12.32 10.15 26.59
C LEU A 310 11.33 11.03 25.81
N GLU A 311 10.59 11.87 26.53
CA GLU A 311 9.80 12.95 25.95
C GLU A 311 10.78 14.08 25.58
N ASN A 312 11.01 14.29 24.28
CA ASN A 312 11.73 15.47 23.77
C ASN A 312 10.74 16.58 23.39
#